data_AF-A0A957PKI1-F1
#
_entry.id   AF-A0A957PKI1-F1
#
_cell.length_a   1.000
_cell.length_b   1.000
_cell.length_c   1.000
_cell.angle_alpha   90.00
_cell.angle_beta   90.00
_cell.angle_gamma   90.00
#
_symmetry.space_group_name_H-M   'P 1'
#
loop_
_entity.id
_entity.type
_entity.pdbx_description
1 polymer ?
#
loop_
_entity_poly.entity_id
_entity_poly.type
_entity_poly.pdbx_seq_one_letter_code
_entity_poly.pdbx_strand_id
1 'polypeptide(L)'
;AHYRRHSVHNENDARPGVFYTRYVLNDKWFGDAYHATDRTKTRNLPDEGDFLGVQHENRALCVYAPPLSLHCHSAKAALIWTQLAHIDEIWVDDVRVTQLPATVPTLDSTIVIGSGEVYMAVRPLALTPLTKETPMQLVARDGDLVLELFNYRGPDKRFWEMRWPGAFYQGRPVCAFYLEIGERAGYRDGATFGQQVAQTNFAVEAAAPFTYVASGQRPATFTAARDDAHLGLEIDLMAWDALRRWTQHGELGWPKLEAPLARQHEDGRLEVDLAEPKVVEMSL
;
A
#
# COMPACT_ATOMS: atom_id res chain seq x y z
N ALA A 1 -1.49 5.06 -8.12
CA ALA A 1 -2.55 5.05 -9.15
C ALA A 1 -2.91 6.48 -9.57
N HIS A 2 -3.11 6.71 -10.87
CA HIS A 2 -3.66 7.95 -11.42
C HIS A 2 -5.09 7.69 -11.88
N TYR A 3 -6.01 8.63 -11.66
CA TYR A 3 -7.41 8.51 -12.12
C TYR A 3 -7.97 9.86 -12.55
N ARG A 4 -8.98 9.85 -13.42
CA ARG A 4 -9.57 11.08 -13.96
C ARG A 4 -10.54 11.70 -12.94
N ARG A 5 -10.44 13.01 -12.74
CA ARG A 5 -11.43 13.81 -12.00
C ARG A 5 -12.18 14.71 -12.97
N HIS A 6 -13.49 14.83 -12.77
CA HIS A 6 -14.26 15.89 -13.42
C HIS A 6 -14.11 17.19 -12.62
N SER A 7 -13.76 18.28 -13.31
CA SER A 7 -13.79 19.62 -12.73
C SER A 7 -15.20 20.18 -12.88
N VAL A 8 -15.77 20.70 -11.78
CA VAL A 8 -17.09 21.37 -11.77
C VAL A 8 -17.04 22.72 -12.52
N HIS A 9 -15.85 23.20 -12.91
CA HIS A 9 -15.66 24.55 -13.48
C HIS A 9 -15.00 24.63 -14.86
N ASN A 10 -14.51 23.53 -15.45
CA ASN A 10 -14.10 23.50 -16.87
C ASN A 10 -13.63 22.09 -17.27
N GLU A 11 -14.10 21.56 -18.41
CA GLU A 11 -13.60 20.30 -18.98
C GLU A 11 -12.09 20.34 -19.33
N ASN A 12 -11.53 21.56 -19.50
CA ASN A 12 -10.11 21.79 -19.78
C ASN A 12 -9.19 21.80 -18.54
N ASP A 13 -9.72 21.65 -17.32
CA ASP A 13 -8.93 21.70 -16.06
C ASP A 13 -9.07 20.40 -15.23
N ALA A 14 -9.41 19.29 -15.90
CA ALA A 14 -9.49 17.96 -15.30
C ALA A 14 -8.09 17.47 -14.88
N ARG A 15 -7.66 17.81 -13.65
CA ARG A 15 -6.41 17.30 -13.09
C ARG A 15 -6.59 15.86 -12.60
N PRO A 16 -5.67 14.94 -12.95
CA PRO A 16 -5.76 13.57 -12.47
C PRO A 16 -5.62 13.54 -10.95
N GLY A 17 -6.47 12.77 -10.28
CA GLY A 17 -6.27 12.41 -8.89
C GLY A 17 -5.08 11.45 -8.77
N VAL A 18 -4.35 11.57 -7.66
CA VAL A 18 -3.19 10.71 -7.38
C VAL A 18 -3.42 10.00 -6.05
N PHE A 19 -3.25 8.68 -6.09
CA PHE A 19 -3.19 7.83 -4.91
C PHE A 19 -1.83 7.15 -4.83
N TYR A 20 -1.18 7.22 -3.68
CA TYR A 20 0.11 6.58 -3.44
C TYR A 20 0.27 6.25 -1.96
N THR A 21 1.24 5.40 -1.64
CA THR A 21 1.50 4.93 -0.28
C THR A 21 2.96 5.14 0.05
N ARG A 22 3.26 5.36 1.34
CA ARG A 22 4.62 5.51 1.88
C ARG A 22 4.67 4.99 3.29
N TYR A 23 5.84 4.59 3.75
CA TYR A 23 6.11 4.42 5.17
C TYR A 23 6.79 5.66 5.73
N VAL A 24 6.24 6.20 6.82
CA VAL A 24 6.64 7.49 7.39
C VAL A 24 7.12 7.30 8.83
N LEU A 25 8.28 7.87 9.15
CA LEU A 25 8.79 7.98 10.51
C LEU A 25 8.69 9.42 11.01
N ASN A 26 8.51 9.58 12.33
CA ASN A 26 8.56 10.88 13.01
C ASN A 26 7.60 11.93 12.41
N ASP A 27 6.47 11.43 11.89
CA ASP A 27 5.47 12.21 11.18
C ASP A 27 6.06 13.09 10.05
N LYS A 28 7.18 12.70 9.43
CA LYS A 28 7.75 13.45 8.29
C LYS A 28 6.76 13.50 7.13
N TRP A 29 6.76 14.63 6.43
CA TRP A 29 5.87 14.88 5.30
C TRP A 29 6.61 15.46 4.08
N PHE A 30 5.84 15.83 3.05
CA PHE A 30 6.40 16.42 1.84
C PHE A 30 7.18 17.70 2.16
N GLY A 31 8.43 17.79 1.70
CA GLY A 31 9.31 18.92 1.96
C GLY A 31 10.12 18.83 3.27
N ASP A 32 9.85 17.83 4.12
CA ASP A 32 10.65 17.60 5.32
C ASP A 32 12.02 17.01 4.97
N ALA A 33 13.00 17.29 5.84
CA ALA A 33 14.35 16.78 5.68
C ALA A 33 14.42 15.27 5.96
N TYR A 34 15.14 14.51 5.13
CA TYR A 34 15.45 13.11 5.45
C TYR A 34 16.35 13.00 6.68
N HIS A 35 17.37 13.88 6.77
CA HIS A 35 18.32 13.98 7.87
C HIS A 35 18.64 15.44 8.20
N ALA A 36 19.13 15.71 9.41
CA ALA A 36 19.45 17.07 9.90
C ALA A 36 20.44 17.86 9.02
N THR A 37 21.24 17.16 8.20
CA THR A 37 22.21 17.76 7.27
C THR A 37 21.66 18.03 5.87
N ASP A 38 20.41 17.69 5.60
CA ASP A 38 19.77 17.94 4.31
C ASP A 38 19.52 19.45 4.12
N ARG A 39 20.10 20.01 3.04
CA ARG A 39 20.07 21.45 2.75
C ARG A 39 19.04 21.80 1.66
N THR A 40 18.36 20.83 1.05
CA THR A 40 17.43 21.04 -0.06
C THR A 40 15.99 20.77 0.36
N LYS A 41 15.24 21.83 0.69
CA LYS A 41 13.88 21.74 1.26
C LYS A 41 12.73 21.65 0.25
N THR A 42 12.99 21.37 -1.03
CA THR A 42 11.97 21.63 -2.06
C THR A 42 11.34 20.39 -2.70
N ARG A 43 11.84 19.16 -2.47
CA ARG A 43 11.35 17.96 -3.20
C ARG A 43 11.39 16.63 -2.45
N ASN A 44 11.59 16.63 -1.13
CA ASN A 44 11.67 15.37 -0.39
C ASN A 44 10.29 14.73 -0.25
N LEU A 45 10.20 13.47 -0.66
CA LEU A 45 9.02 12.63 -0.49
C LEU A 45 9.44 11.40 0.31
N PRO A 46 9.59 11.51 1.65
CA PRO A 46 10.11 10.42 2.47
C PRO A 46 9.23 9.18 2.35
N ASP A 47 9.84 8.08 1.91
CA ASP A 47 9.38 6.71 2.09
C ASP A 47 10.53 5.98 2.78
N GLU A 48 10.35 5.71 4.07
CA GLU A 48 11.43 5.32 4.99
C GLU A 48 11.38 3.84 5.37
N GLY A 49 10.44 3.08 4.80
CA GLY A 49 10.24 1.66 5.04
C GLY A 49 10.51 0.83 3.79
N ASP A 50 10.43 -0.48 3.95
CA ASP A 50 10.54 -1.43 2.84
C ASP A 50 9.15 -1.95 2.47
N PHE A 51 8.92 -2.14 1.17
CA PHE A 51 7.63 -2.52 0.61
C PHE A 51 7.74 -3.81 -0.19
N LEU A 52 6.81 -4.74 0.07
CA LEU A 52 6.55 -5.90 -0.76
C LEU A 52 5.06 -5.93 -1.13
N GLY A 53 4.77 -6.31 -2.36
CA GLY A 53 3.40 -6.36 -2.82
C GLY A 53 3.20 -7.25 -4.03
N VAL A 54 1.94 -7.52 -4.31
CA VAL A 54 1.49 -8.20 -5.51
C VAL A 54 0.23 -7.49 -6.00
N GLN A 55 0.13 -7.28 -7.31
CA GLN A 55 -1.02 -6.66 -7.95
C GLN A 55 -1.49 -7.54 -9.10
N HIS A 56 -2.81 -7.66 -9.22
CA HIS A 56 -3.44 -8.20 -10.41
C HIS A 56 -4.66 -7.35 -10.76
N GLU A 57 -4.69 -6.83 -11.99
CA GLU A 57 -5.72 -5.91 -12.46
C GLU A 57 -5.92 -4.73 -11.48
N ASN A 58 -7.14 -4.60 -10.95
CA ASN A 58 -7.59 -3.55 -10.05
C ASN A 58 -7.39 -3.88 -8.56
N ARG A 59 -6.70 -4.98 -8.22
CA ARG A 59 -6.52 -5.47 -6.85
C ARG A 59 -5.05 -5.56 -6.48
N ALA A 60 -4.70 -5.21 -5.25
CA ALA A 60 -3.35 -5.35 -4.73
C ALA A 60 -3.33 -5.80 -3.27
N LEU A 61 -2.35 -6.64 -2.93
CA LEU A 61 -1.90 -6.89 -1.56
C LEU A 61 -0.59 -6.15 -1.35
N CYS A 62 -0.52 -5.38 -0.28
CA CYS A 62 0.54 -4.44 0.00
C CYS A 62 1.02 -4.63 1.43
N VAL A 63 2.34 -4.75 1.62
CA VAL A 63 2.94 -4.97 2.94
C VAL A 63 4.16 -4.08 3.10
N TYR A 64 4.11 -3.20 4.11
CA TYR A 64 5.24 -2.39 4.53
C TYR A 64 5.87 -2.93 5.82
N ALA A 65 7.18 -2.69 5.98
CA ALA A 65 7.86 -2.77 7.27
C ALA A 65 8.71 -1.51 7.54
N PRO A 66 8.83 -1.06 8.81
CA PRO A 66 9.78 -0.04 9.22
C PRO A 66 11.22 -0.53 9.04
N PRO A 67 12.20 0.38 8.93
CA PRO A 67 13.60 0.01 8.82
C PRO A 67 14.09 -0.72 10.09
N LEU A 68 15.09 -1.60 9.95
CA LEU A 68 15.62 -2.42 11.04
C LEU A 68 16.21 -1.60 12.20
N SER A 69 16.75 -0.41 11.91
CA SER A 69 17.21 0.52 12.94
C SER A 69 16.21 1.64 13.11
N LEU A 70 15.36 1.50 14.13
CA LEU A 70 14.29 2.46 14.38
C LEU A 70 14.57 3.26 15.65
N HIS A 71 14.66 4.58 15.48
CA HIS A 71 14.61 5.58 16.55
C HIS A 71 13.61 6.63 16.11
N CYS A 72 12.44 6.63 16.76
CA CYS A 72 11.34 7.50 16.36
C CYS A 72 10.36 7.77 17.50
N HIS A 73 9.49 8.76 17.31
CA HIS A 73 8.25 8.96 18.08
C HIS A 73 6.99 8.50 17.32
N SER A 74 7.10 8.25 16.01
CA SER A 74 6.05 7.58 15.24
C SER A 74 6.63 6.74 14.10
N ALA A 75 5.93 5.65 13.75
CA ALA A 75 6.21 4.80 12.60
C ALA A 75 4.89 4.26 12.02
N LYS A 76 4.60 4.54 10.75
CA LYS A 76 3.31 4.23 10.13
C LYS A 76 3.38 4.05 8.63
N ALA A 77 2.48 3.22 8.10
CA ALA A 77 2.12 3.29 6.68
C ALA A 77 1.11 4.43 6.48
N ALA A 78 1.32 5.26 5.47
CA ALA A 78 0.45 6.35 5.07
C ALA A 78 -0.05 6.10 3.64
N LEU A 79 -1.36 6.00 3.48
CA LEU A 79 -2.04 5.87 2.19
C LEU A 79 -2.68 7.22 1.86
N ILE A 80 -2.30 7.81 0.74
CA ILE A 80 -2.43 9.24 0.50
C ILE A 80 -3.23 9.47 -0.78
N TRP A 81 -4.36 10.17 -0.65
CA TRP A 81 -5.14 10.69 -1.77
C TRP A 81 -4.93 12.20 -1.86
N THR A 82 -4.38 12.65 -2.99
CA THR A 82 -4.03 14.06 -3.13
C THR A 82 -5.25 14.96 -3.29
N GLN A 83 -5.17 16.17 -2.75
CA GLN A 83 -6.19 17.21 -2.87
C GLN A 83 -7.56 16.73 -2.35
N LEU A 84 -7.69 16.61 -1.03
CA LEU A 84 -8.89 16.28 -0.28
C LEU A 84 -10.13 17.06 -0.76
N ALA A 85 -9.97 18.31 -1.20
CA ALA A 85 -11.05 19.13 -1.74
C ALA A 85 -11.76 18.53 -2.98
N HIS A 86 -11.15 17.55 -3.65
CA HIS A 86 -11.69 16.85 -4.81
C HIS A 86 -12.10 15.40 -4.50
N ILE A 87 -12.22 15.04 -3.22
CA ILE A 87 -12.78 13.76 -2.79
C ILE A 87 -14.28 13.96 -2.60
N ASP A 88 -15.08 13.13 -3.27
CA ASP A 88 -16.53 13.28 -3.33
C ASP A 88 -17.20 12.62 -2.11
N GLU A 89 -16.61 11.52 -1.63
CA GLU A 89 -17.11 10.78 -0.48
C GLU A 89 -16.03 9.94 0.18
N ILE A 90 -16.18 9.78 1.49
CA ILE A 90 -15.34 8.96 2.34
C ILE A 90 -16.28 8.07 3.16
N TRP A 91 -16.01 6.77 3.16
CA TRP A 91 -16.75 5.79 3.94
C TRP A 91 -15.81 4.95 4.76
N VAL A 92 -16.25 4.60 5.96
CA VAL A 92 -15.68 3.52 6.77
C VAL A 92 -16.83 2.57 7.04
N ASP A 93 -16.74 1.38 6.45
CA ASP A 93 -17.84 0.41 6.40
C ASP A 93 -19.11 1.02 5.79
N ASP A 94 -20.21 1.08 6.53
CA ASP A 94 -21.47 1.70 6.12
C ASP A 94 -21.63 3.16 6.61
N VAL A 95 -20.62 3.71 7.29
CA VAL A 95 -20.67 5.06 7.86
C VAL A 95 -19.97 6.06 6.94
N ARG A 96 -20.72 7.07 6.49
CA ARG A 96 -20.15 8.19 5.74
C ARG A 96 -19.37 9.12 6.67
N VAL A 97 -18.09 9.32 6.37
CA VAL A 97 -17.22 10.25 7.09
C VAL A 97 -17.41 11.65 6.51
N THR A 98 -17.78 12.60 7.35
CA THR A 98 -17.99 14.01 6.98
C THR A 98 -17.06 14.97 7.73
N GLN A 99 -16.31 14.47 8.71
CA GLN A 99 -15.38 15.23 9.53
C GLN A 99 -14.08 14.45 9.73
N LEU A 100 -12.95 15.16 9.73
CA LEU A 100 -11.62 14.61 9.98
C LEU A 100 -11.01 15.31 11.21
N PRO A 101 -10.22 14.60 12.04
CA PRO A 101 -9.83 13.20 11.91
C PRO A 101 -10.99 12.23 12.18
N ALA A 102 -10.97 11.05 11.55
CA ALA A 102 -11.92 9.97 11.78
C ALA A 102 -11.19 8.67 12.13
N THR A 103 -11.67 7.94 13.13
CA THR A 103 -11.08 6.66 13.54
C THR A 103 -11.52 5.53 12.61
N VAL A 104 -10.57 4.65 12.26
CA VAL A 104 -10.86 3.35 11.66
C VAL A 104 -10.85 2.32 12.80
N PRO A 105 -12.00 1.70 13.13
CA PRO A 105 -12.15 1.03 14.41
C PRO A 105 -11.41 -0.30 14.50
N THR A 106 -11.36 -1.09 13.42
CA THR A 106 -10.75 -2.43 13.44
C THR A 106 -10.00 -2.72 12.13
N LEU A 107 -9.18 -3.78 12.12
CA LEU A 107 -8.61 -4.30 10.88
C LEU A 107 -9.72 -4.79 9.94
N ASP A 108 -10.88 -5.13 10.49
CA ASP A 108 -12.04 -5.55 9.74
C ASP A 108 -12.89 -4.41 9.18
N SER A 109 -12.39 -3.19 9.18
CA SER A 109 -13.06 -2.07 8.50
C SER A 109 -12.60 -1.94 7.05
N THR A 110 -13.56 -1.69 6.17
CA THR A 110 -13.29 -1.33 4.77
C THR A 110 -13.44 0.17 4.59
N ILE A 111 -12.36 0.84 4.23
CA ILE A 111 -12.32 2.27 3.95
C ILE A 111 -12.55 2.48 2.46
N VAL A 112 -13.51 3.31 2.06
CA VAL A 112 -13.76 3.62 0.65
C VAL A 112 -13.66 5.11 0.38
N ILE A 113 -12.82 5.47 -0.58
CA ILE A 113 -12.66 6.84 -1.08
C ILE A 113 -13.23 6.92 -2.49
N GLY A 114 -14.29 7.71 -2.67
CA GLY A 114 -14.82 8.05 -3.98
C GLY A 114 -14.22 9.36 -4.47
N SER A 115 -13.61 9.35 -5.66
CA SER A 115 -13.10 10.57 -6.28
C SER A 115 -13.14 10.46 -7.81
N GLY A 116 -13.85 11.40 -8.45
CA GLY A 116 -14.06 11.34 -9.90
C GLY A 116 -14.85 10.09 -10.28
N GLU A 117 -14.33 9.30 -11.22
CA GLU A 117 -15.03 8.12 -11.75
C GLU A 117 -14.70 6.81 -11.02
N VAL A 118 -13.87 6.85 -9.96
CA VAL A 118 -13.42 5.63 -9.28
C VAL A 118 -13.74 5.63 -7.79
N TYR A 119 -13.99 4.43 -7.27
CA TYR A 119 -13.85 4.09 -5.86
C TYR A 119 -12.51 3.40 -5.64
N MET A 120 -11.86 3.77 -4.53
CA MET A 120 -10.69 3.07 -4.01
C MET A 120 -11.02 2.56 -2.63
N ALA A 121 -11.08 1.24 -2.48
CA ALA A 121 -11.31 0.56 -1.21
C ALA A 121 -10.01 0.05 -0.63
N VAL A 122 -9.79 0.28 0.67
CA VAL A 122 -8.67 -0.25 1.43
C VAL A 122 -9.21 -1.08 2.60
N ARG A 123 -8.66 -2.28 2.76
CA ARG A 123 -8.90 -3.15 3.91
C ARG A 123 -7.57 -3.42 4.60
N PRO A 124 -7.32 -2.90 5.82
CA PRO A 124 -6.18 -3.32 6.61
C PRO A 124 -6.25 -4.83 6.85
N LEU A 125 -5.11 -5.53 6.82
CA LEU A 125 -5.05 -6.99 6.98
C LEU A 125 -4.25 -7.38 8.21
N ALA A 126 -3.13 -6.69 8.45
CA ALA A 126 -2.30 -6.95 9.61
C ALA A 126 -1.59 -5.66 10.03
N LEU A 127 -1.50 -5.48 11.34
CA LEU A 127 -0.73 -4.40 11.95
C LEU A 127 0.04 -5.01 13.11
N THR A 128 1.37 -5.05 13.03
CA THR A 128 2.19 -5.50 14.16
C THR A 128 2.44 -4.32 15.09
N PRO A 129 1.86 -4.29 16.30
CA PRO A 129 2.07 -3.19 17.20
C PRO A 129 3.47 -3.22 17.82
N LEU A 130 4.18 -2.09 17.79
CA LEU A 130 5.43 -1.91 18.51
C LEU A 130 5.21 -1.45 19.95
N THR A 131 4.04 -0.88 20.25
CA THR A 131 3.56 -0.57 21.60
C THR A 131 2.03 -0.65 21.65
N LYS A 132 1.40 -0.29 22.78
CA LYS A 132 -0.06 -0.36 22.94
C LYS A 132 -0.84 0.63 22.06
N GLU A 133 -0.27 1.79 21.71
CA GLU A 133 -0.96 2.83 20.95
C GLU A 133 -0.64 2.71 19.46
N THR A 134 -1.53 2.05 18.72
CA THR A 134 -1.43 1.83 17.27
C THR A 134 -2.74 2.17 16.57
N PRO A 135 -3.13 3.45 16.52
CA PRO A 135 -4.38 3.85 15.91
C PRO A 135 -4.37 3.59 14.40
N MET A 136 -5.56 3.43 13.84
CA MET A 136 -5.82 3.60 12.42
C MET A 136 -6.78 4.77 12.25
N GLN A 137 -6.43 5.72 11.39
CA GLN A 137 -7.21 6.96 11.29
C GLN A 137 -7.11 7.61 9.92
N LEU A 138 -8.19 8.28 9.53
CA LEU A 138 -8.24 9.19 8.41
C LEU A 138 -7.98 10.61 8.92
N VAL A 139 -7.05 11.32 8.29
CA VAL A 139 -6.70 12.71 8.65
C VAL A 139 -6.57 13.58 7.40
N ALA A 140 -6.82 14.87 7.56
CA ALA A 140 -6.44 15.87 6.57
C ALA A 140 -5.01 16.32 6.85
N ARG A 141 -4.15 16.33 5.82
CA ARG A 141 -2.76 16.77 5.97
C ARG A 141 -2.30 17.53 4.73
N ASP A 142 -1.96 18.80 4.90
CA ASP A 142 -1.49 19.70 3.82
C ASP A 142 -2.36 19.68 2.55
N GLY A 143 -3.67 19.60 2.75
CA GLY A 143 -4.65 19.55 1.65
C GLY A 143 -4.88 18.17 1.07
N ASP A 144 -4.23 17.11 1.57
CA ASP A 144 -4.44 15.71 1.18
C ASP A 144 -5.27 14.95 2.22
N LEU A 145 -5.91 13.85 1.79
CA LEU A 145 -6.49 12.85 2.69
C LEU A 145 -5.48 11.74 2.92
N VAL A 146 -5.32 11.35 4.19
CA VAL A 146 -4.36 10.31 4.59
C VAL A 146 -5.04 9.28 5.46
N LEU A 147 -4.98 8.00 5.08
CA LEU A 147 -5.20 6.88 5.99
C LEU A 147 -3.85 6.51 6.61
N GLU A 148 -3.77 6.61 7.94
CA GLU A 148 -2.59 6.31 8.73
C GLU A 148 -2.76 4.98 9.46
N LEU A 149 -1.84 4.04 9.25
CA LEU A 149 -1.79 2.74 9.92
C LEU A 149 -0.52 2.68 10.78
N PHE A 150 -0.63 2.89 12.08
CA PHE A 150 0.53 3.04 12.97
C PHE A 150 1.06 1.71 13.49
N ASN A 151 2.33 1.41 13.25
CA ASN A 151 3.04 0.42 14.08
C ASN A 151 3.43 1.02 15.43
N TYR A 152 3.71 2.33 15.48
CA TYR A 152 4.12 3.03 16.70
C TYR A 152 3.66 4.48 16.73
N ARG A 153 3.10 4.91 17.86
CA ARG A 153 2.94 6.32 18.24
C ARG A 153 3.26 6.45 19.73
N GLY A 154 4.11 7.39 20.11
CA GLY A 154 4.45 7.60 21.51
C GLY A 154 5.65 8.51 21.71
N PRO A 155 6.27 8.50 22.91
CA PRO A 155 7.51 9.21 23.17
C PRO A 155 8.62 8.81 22.21
N ASP A 156 9.61 9.68 22.01
CA ASP A 156 10.79 9.32 21.23
C ASP A 156 11.51 8.11 21.86
N LYS A 157 11.65 7.02 21.09
CA LYS A 157 12.17 5.73 21.56
C LYS A 157 13.04 5.07 20.49
N ARG A 158 14.08 4.38 20.96
CA ARG A 158 14.86 3.43 20.15
C ARG A 158 14.35 2.00 20.35
N PHE A 159 14.10 1.28 19.26
CA PHE A 159 13.65 -0.11 19.25
C PHE A 159 14.84 -1.05 19.02
N TRP A 160 15.63 -1.27 20.07
CA TRP A 160 16.83 -2.14 19.98
C TRP A 160 16.48 -3.60 19.67
N GLU A 161 15.27 -4.03 20.00
CA GLU A 161 14.72 -5.35 19.73
C GLU A 161 14.56 -5.66 18.23
N MET A 162 14.46 -4.63 17.38
CA MET A 162 14.33 -4.80 15.92
C MET A 162 15.67 -4.80 15.18
N ARG A 163 16.77 -4.47 15.88
CA ARG A 163 18.07 -4.34 15.25
C ARG A 163 18.61 -5.74 14.90
N TRP A 164 18.97 -5.92 13.64
CA TRP A 164 19.76 -7.05 13.18
C TRP A 164 21.17 -6.56 12.76
N PRO A 165 22.26 -7.26 13.15
CA PRO A 165 22.33 -8.39 14.08
C PRO A 165 21.96 -8.03 15.53
N GLY A 166 21.18 -8.89 16.21
CA GLY A 166 20.72 -8.65 17.58
C GLY A 166 20.05 -9.87 18.24
N ALA A 167 20.27 -10.06 19.54
CA ALA A 167 19.83 -11.23 20.31
C ALA A 167 18.32 -11.27 20.63
N PHE A 168 17.56 -10.28 20.17
CA PHE A 168 16.11 -10.15 20.41
C PHE A 168 15.31 -10.01 19.11
N TYR A 169 15.96 -10.07 17.95
CA TYR A 169 15.29 -9.92 16.66
C TYR A 169 14.41 -11.13 16.36
N GLN A 170 13.12 -10.89 16.12
CA GLN A 170 12.11 -11.94 15.87
C GLN A 170 11.36 -11.73 14.55
N GLY A 171 11.96 -10.98 13.64
CA GLY A 171 11.38 -10.58 12.37
C GLY A 171 10.75 -9.18 12.42
N ARG A 172 10.49 -8.63 11.25
CA ARG A 172 10.01 -7.26 11.08
C ARG A 172 8.53 -7.14 11.44
N PRO A 173 8.12 -6.05 12.11
CA PRO A 173 6.71 -5.70 12.22
C PRO A 173 6.18 -5.28 10.84
N VAL A 174 4.88 -5.47 10.61
CA VAL A 174 4.26 -5.15 9.32
C VAL A 174 3.07 -4.20 9.44
N CYS A 175 2.83 -3.45 8.36
CA CYS A 175 1.54 -2.87 8.00
C CYS A 175 1.10 -3.51 6.68
N ALA A 176 0.14 -4.42 6.72
CA ALA A 176 -0.42 -5.08 5.55
C ALA A 176 -1.82 -4.56 5.25
N PHE A 177 -2.13 -4.33 3.98
CA PHE A 177 -3.45 -3.92 3.52
C PHE A 177 -3.74 -4.46 2.12
N TYR A 178 -5.03 -4.65 1.84
CA TYR A 178 -5.57 -4.91 0.53
C TYR A 178 -6.11 -3.61 -0.07
N LEU A 179 -5.95 -3.43 -1.37
CA LEU A 179 -6.48 -2.32 -2.16
C LEU A 179 -7.31 -2.88 -3.31
N GLU A 180 -8.48 -2.30 -3.55
CA GLU A 180 -9.30 -2.57 -4.72
C GLU A 180 -9.82 -1.28 -5.33
N ILE A 181 -9.79 -1.19 -6.66
CA ILE A 181 -10.28 -0.04 -7.42
C ILE A 181 -11.50 -0.47 -8.24
N GLY A 182 -12.62 0.26 -8.13
CA GLY A 182 -13.83 0.01 -8.89
C GLY A 182 -14.29 1.26 -9.64
N GLU A 183 -14.93 1.08 -10.79
CA GLU A 183 -15.63 2.19 -11.47
C GLU A 183 -16.88 2.57 -10.68
N ARG A 184 -17.10 3.86 -10.44
CA ARG A 184 -18.26 4.32 -9.65
C ARG A 184 -19.58 4.00 -10.31
N ALA A 185 -19.63 4.01 -11.65
CA ALA A 185 -20.83 3.70 -12.43
C ALA A 185 -21.40 2.30 -12.11
N GLY A 186 -20.58 1.38 -11.59
CA GLY A 186 -21.00 0.05 -11.17
C GLY A 186 -21.70 -0.01 -9.81
N TYR A 187 -21.72 1.08 -9.03
CA TYR A 187 -22.21 1.07 -7.65
C TYR A 187 -23.06 2.29 -7.33
N ARG A 188 -24.04 2.10 -6.44
CA ARG A 188 -24.90 3.20 -5.96
C ARG A 188 -24.11 4.27 -5.21
N ASP A 189 -23.19 3.86 -4.35
CA ASP A 189 -22.33 4.72 -3.54
C ASP A 189 -21.09 3.95 -3.05
N GLY A 190 -20.19 4.64 -2.35
CA GLY A 190 -18.98 4.04 -1.79
C GLY A 190 -19.27 2.95 -0.75
N ALA A 191 -20.35 3.05 0.02
CA ALA A 191 -20.73 2.01 0.98
C ALA A 191 -21.08 0.69 0.28
N THR A 192 -21.83 0.73 -0.82
CA THR A 192 -22.17 -0.48 -1.59
C THR A 192 -20.91 -1.13 -2.21
N PHE A 193 -19.95 -0.35 -2.70
CA PHE A 193 -18.67 -0.90 -3.14
C PHE A 193 -17.87 -1.51 -1.96
N GLY A 194 -17.85 -0.82 -0.81
CA GLY A 194 -17.19 -1.31 0.40
C GLY A 194 -17.76 -2.64 0.90
N GLN A 195 -19.08 -2.83 0.81
CA GLN A 195 -19.75 -4.10 1.14
C GLN A 195 -19.30 -5.25 0.23
N GLN A 196 -19.14 -5.01 -1.07
CA GLN A 196 -18.62 -6.03 -1.98
C GLN A 196 -17.16 -6.37 -1.64
N VAL A 197 -16.34 -5.37 -1.32
CA VAL A 197 -14.94 -5.58 -0.89
C VAL A 197 -14.86 -6.36 0.42
N ALA A 198 -15.77 -6.10 1.36
CA ALA A 198 -15.87 -6.84 2.61
C ALA A 198 -16.29 -8.32 2.44
N GLN A 199 -16.85 -8.72 1.29
CA GLN A 199 -17.15 -10.12 0.97
C GLN A 199 -15.93 -10.93 0.52
N THR A 200 -14.79 -10.28 0.28
CA THR A 200 -13.55 -10.97 -0.04
C THR A 200 -13.10 -11.80 1.16
N ASN A 201 -12.78 -13.06 0.93
CA ASN A 201 -12.18 -13.93 1.94
C ASN A 201 -10.70 -13.55 2.11
N PHE A 202 -10.37 -12.93 3.23
CA PHE A 202 -9.02 -12.54 3.59
C PHE A 202 -8.43 -13.53 4.59
N ALA A 203 -7.18 -13.95 4.39
CA ALA A 203 -6.45 -14.70 5.41
C ALA A 203 -5.05 -14.12 5.61
N VAL A 204 -4.62 -14.09 6.88
CA VAL A 204 -3.26 -13.74 7.29
C VAL A 204 -2.76 -14.83 8.22
N GLU A 205 -1.69 -15.50 7.81
CA GLU A 205 -1.03 -16.54 8.60
C GLU A 205 0.44 -16.17 8.77
N ALA A 206 0.95 -16.18 9.99
CA ALA A 206 2.35 -15.91 10.25
C ALA A 206 2.93 -16.97 11.17
N ALA A 207 4.10 -17.50 10.81
CA ALA A 207 4.83 -18.42 11.66
C ALA A 207 5.17 -17.78 13.02
N ALA A 208 5.27 -18.63 14.05
CA ALA A 208 5.57 -18.19 15.41
C ALA A 208 6.92 -17.43 15.45
N PRO A 209 7.04 -16.36 16.27
CA PRO A 209 8.29 -15.65 16.43
C PRO A 209 9.35 -16.52 17.10
N PHE A 210 10.59 -16.39 16.65
CA PHE A 210 11.76 -16.99 17.29
C PHE A 210 12.94 -16.02 17.21
N THR A 211 13.89 -16.12 18.14
CA THR A 211 15.09 -15.27 18.10
C THR A 211 15.99 -15.69 16.94
N TYR A 212 16.25 -14.77 16.02
CA TYR A 212 16.99 -15.04 14.80
C TYR A 212 18.48 -15.27 15.08
N VAL A 213 19.00 -16.43 14.64
CA VAL A 213 20.41 -16.83 14.79
C VAL A 213 21.16 -16.84 13.45
N ALA A 214 20.75 -15.96 12.53
CA ALA A 214 21.18 -15.92 11.12
C ALA A 214 20.81 -17.19 10.32
N SER A 215 19.79 -17.93 10.77
CA SER A 215 19.25 -19.08 10.06
C SER A 215 17.78 -19.28 10.37
N GLY A 216 17.08 -19.96 9.45
CA GLY A 216 15.63 -20.14 9.49
C GLY A 216 14.88 -19.02 8.77
N GLN A 217 13.59 -19.24 8.56
CA GLN A 217 12.66 -18.28 7.98
C GLN A 217 11.46 -18.15 8.92
N ARG A 218 10.81 -17.00 8.90
CA ARG A 218 9.51 -16.80 9.54
C ARG A 218 8.51 -16.35 8.47
N PRO A 219 7.92 -17.29 7.71
CA PRO A 219 6.98 -16.96 6.66
C PRO A 219 5.73 -16.25 7.22
N ALA A 220 5.26 -15.26 6.49
CA ALA A 220 3.94 -14.67 6.66
C ALA A 220 3.23 -14.62 5.30
N THR A 221 2.01 -15.14 5.30
CA THR A 221 1.18 -15.33 4.11
C THR A 221 -0.07 -14.48 4.20
N PHE A 222 -0.32 -13.70 3.16
CA PHE A 222 -1.46 -12.81 3.01
C PHE A 222 -2.24 -13.26 1.77
N THR A 223 -3.54 -13.47 1.89
CA THR A 223 -4.39 -13.86 0.77
C THR A 223 -5.67 -13.04 0.72
N ALA A 224 -6.16 -12.85 -0.50
CA ALA A 224 -7.46 -12.29 -0.80
C ALA A 224 -8.11 -13.13 -1.90
N ALA A 225 -9.31 -13.65 -1.64
CA ALA A 225 -10.05 -14.46 -2.60
C ALA A 225 -11.51 -14.02 -2.66
N ARG A 226 -12.00 -13.70 -3.86
CA ARG A 226 -13.43 -13.44 -4.11
C ARG A 226 -13.75 -13.89 -5.53
N ASP A 227 -14.75 -14.75 -5.65
CA ASP A 227 -15.11 -15.45 -6.89
C ASP A 227 -13.88 -16.22 -7.44
N ASP A 228 -13.63 -16.15 -8.75
CA ASP A 228 -12.46 -16.76 -9.39
C ASP A 228 -11.16 -15.95 -9.22
N ALA A 229 -11.24 -14.76 -8.61
CA ALA A 229 -10.10 -13.89 -8.45
C ALA A 229 -9.38 -14.16 -7.12
N HIS A 230 -8.12 -14.58 -7.24
CA HIS A 230 -7.24 -14.91 -6.13
C HIS A 230 -5.98 -14.06 -6.21
N LEU A 231 -5.52 -13.60 -5.04
CA LEU A 231 -4.27 -12.88 -4.90
C LEU A 231 -3.58 -13.35 -3.63
N GLY A 232 -2.28 -13.61 -3.70
CA GLY A 232 -1.53 -13.97 -2.50
C GLY A 232 -0.06 -13.60 -2.55
N LEU A 233 0.46 -13.35 -1.36
CA LEU A 233 1.82 -12.90 -1.10
C LEU A 233 2.33 -13.62 0.14
N GLU A 234 3.48 -14.28 0.02
CA GLU A 234 4.21 -14.88 1.13
C GLU A 234 5.58 -14.20 1.23
N ILE A 235 5.93 -13.75 2.43
CA ILE A 235 7.18 -13.03 2.72
C ILE A 235 7.90 -13.68 3.90
N ASP A 236 9.22 -13.63 3.92
CA ASP A 236 10.00 -13.96 5.11
C ASP A 236 10.10 -12.72 6.01
N LEU A 237 9.51 -12.78 7.20
CA LEU A 237 9.61 -11.70 8.18
C LEU A 237 11.03 -11.52 8.73
N MET A 238 11.93 -12.51 8.59
CA MET A 238 13.31 -12.40 9.07
C MET A 238 14.18 -11.61 8.09
N ALA A 239 14.34 -12.11 6.86
CA ALA A 239 15.17 -11.48 5.83
C ALA A 239 14.46 -10.34 5.09
N TRP A 240 13.13 -10.28 5.15
CA TRP A 240 12.29 -9.38 4.36
C TRP A 240 12.32 -9.66 2.85
N ASP A 241 12.34 -10.94 2.49
CA ASP A 241 12.29 -11.37 1.09
C ASP A 241 10.88 -11.81 0.71
N ALA A 242 10.46 -11.52 -0.53
CA ALA A 242 9.28 -12.15 -1.10
C ALA A 242 9.59 -13.63 -1.38
N LEU A 243 8.89 -14.53 -0.70
CA LEU A 243 9.03 -15.98 -0.90
C LEU A 243 8.19 -16.44 -2.08
N ARG A 244 6.92 -16.01 -2.12
CA ARG A 244 5.97 -16.38 -3.19
C ARG A 244 5.00 -15.24 -3.45
N ARG A 245 4.57 -15.13 -4.71
CA ARG A 245 3.49 -14.24 -5.15
C ARG A 245 2.64 -15.00 -6.13
N TRP A 246 1.32 -14.89 -6.08
CA TRP A 246 0.47 -15.62 -7.01
C TRP A 246 -0.84 -14.90 -7.27
N THR A 247 -1.43 -15.23 -8.41
CA THR A 247 -2.79 -14.84 -8.78
C THR A 247 -3.62 -16.10 -9.06
N GLN A 248 -4.85 -15.95 -9.53
CA GLN A 248 -5.65 -17.06 -10.04
C GLN A 248 -5.00 -17.81 -11.22
N HIS A 249 -4.01 -17.21 -11.89
CA HIS A 249 -3.27 -17.82 -12.99
C HIS A 249 -2.04 -18.63 -12.52
N GLY A 250 -1.81 -18.71 -11.21
CA GLY A 250 -0.68 -19.42 -10.61
C GLY A 250 0.39 -18.48 -10.05
N GLU A 251 1.56 -19.07 -9.78
CA GLU A 251 2.67 -18.35 -9.17
C GLU A 251 3.27 -17.33 -10.13
N LEU A 252 3.35 -16.08 -9.68
CA LEU A 252 4.09 -15.03 -10.34
C LEU A 252 5.56 -15.25 -10.00
N GLY A 253 6.37 -15.57 -11.00
CA GLY A 253 7.81 -15.61 -10.85
C GLY A 253 8.38 -14.27 -10.37
N TRP A 254 9.69 -14.22 -10.18
CA TRP A 254 10.42 -12.94 -10.05
C TRP A 254 10.07 -12.04 -11.23
N PRO A 255 10.03 -10.71 -11.06
CA PRO A 255 9.68 -9.82 -12.16
C PRO A 255 10.77 -9.96 -13.24
N LYS A 256 10.56 -10.88 -14.17
CA LYS A 256 11.15 -10.79 -15.48
C LYS A 256 10.46 -9.59 -16.09
N LEU A 257 11.24 -8.63 -16.61
CA LEU A 257 10.69 -7.68 -17.56
C LEU A 257 10.25 -8.51 -18.79
N GLU A 258 9.02 -9.02 -18.74
CA GLU A 258 8.33 -9.61 -19.88
C GLU A 258 7.39 -8.54 -20.41
N ALA A 259 7.93 -7.75 -21.33
CA ALA A 259 7.10 -6.99 -22.26
C ALA A 259 6.82 -7.88 -23.48
N PRO A 260 5.69 -7.71 -24.18
CA PRO A 260 5.43 -8.41 -25.45
C PRO A 260 6.55 -8.25 -26.49
N LEU A 261 7.34 -7.18 -26.34
CA LEU A 261 8.43 -6.80 -27.23
C LEU A 261 9.82 -7.04 -26.61
N ALA A 262 9.91 -7.45 -25.34
CA ALA A 262 11.20 -7.69 -24.70
C ALA A 262 11.12 -8.69 -23.55
N ARG A 263 12.07 -9.63 -23.51
CA ARG A 263 12.25 -10.60 -22.44
C ARG A 263 13.60 -10.39 -21.77
N GLN A 264 13.59 -10.15 -20.47
CA GLN A 264 14.82 -10.17 -19.67
C GLN A 264 15.10 -11.58 -19.12
N HIS A 265 16.32 -12.06 -19.34
CA HIS A 265 16.85 -13.32 -18.85
C HIS A 265 17.42 -13.19 -17.43
N GLU A 266 17.61 -14.32 -16.75
CA GLU A 266 18.08 -14.38 -15.35
C GLU A 266 19.50 -13.83 -15.15
N ASP A 267 20.29 -13.76 -16.23
CA ASP A 267 21.63 -13.14 -16.26
C ASP A 267 21.58 -11.61 -16.49
N GLY A 268 20.38 -11.03 -16.56
CA GLY A 268 20.16 -9.61 -16.83
C GLY A 268 20.16 -9.24 -18.31
N ARG A 269 20.39 -10.20 -19.22
CA ARG A 269 20.35 -9.96 -20.68
C ARG A 269 18.93 -9.67 -21.14
N LEU A 270 18.77 -8.68 -22.00
CA LEU A 270 17.49 -8.28 -22.55
C LEU A 270 17.42 -8.69 -24.03
N GLU A 271 16.47 -9.55 -24.39
CA GLU A 271 16.13 -9.87 -25.78
C GLU A 271 14.93 -9.01 -26.20
N VAL A 272 15.01 -8.35 -27.36
CA VAL A 272 13.93 -7.53 -27.93
C VAL A 272 13.45 -8.19 -29.21
N ASP A 273 12.15 -8.44 -29.33
CA ASP A 273 11.54 -8.98 -30.54
C ASP A 273 11.04 -7.82 -31.40
N LEU A 274 11.84 -7.43 -32.41
CA LEU A 274 11.51 -6.38 -33.36
C LEU A 274 10.54 -6.91 -34.42
N ALA A 275 9.31 -7.22 -34.03
CA ALA A 275 8.24 -7.37 -35.00
C ALA A 275 7.92 -5.98 -35.57
N GLU A 276 8.16 -5.78 -36.88
CA GLU A 276 7.82 -4.53 -37.57
C GLU A 276 6.35 -4.16 -37.34
N PRO A 277 6.03 -2.91 -36.96
CA PRO A 277 4.65 -2.48 -36.85
C PRO A 277 4.00 -2.55 -38.23
N LYS A 278 2.96 -3.36 -38.39
CA LYS A 278 2.07 -3.28 -39.56
C LYS A 278 1.45 -1.89 -39.59
N VAL A 279 1.87 -1.08 -40.56
CA VAL A 279 1.17 0.15 -40.93
C VAL A 279 -0.22 -0.25 -41.38
N VAL A 280 -1.23 0.09 -40.58
CA VAL A 280 -2.62 0.10 -41.03
C VAL A 280 -2.85 1.46 -41.67
N GLU A 281 -2.76 1.53 -42.99
CA GLU A 281 -3.26 2.69 -43.74
C GLU A 281 -4.79 2.73 -43.58
N MET A 282 -5.29 3.72 -42.85
CA MET A 282 -6.69 4.11 -42.90
C MET A 282 -6.82 5.23 -43.93
N SER A 283 -7.41 4.89 -45.08
CA SER A 283 -7.88 5.87 -46.07
C SER A 283 -9.02 6.71 -45.46
N LEU A 284 -8.97 8.02 -45.71
CA LEU A 284 -9.90 9.07 -45.25
C LEU A 284 -11.38 8.75 -45.46
#